data_AF-A0A1Z9GYT7-F1
#
_entry.id   AF-A0A1Z9GYT7-F1
#
_cell.length_a   1.000
_cell.length_b   1.000
_cell.length_c   1.000
_cell.angle_alpha   90.00
_cell.angle_beta   90.00
_cell.angle_gamma   90.00
#
_symmetry.space_group_name_H-M   'P 1'
#
loop_
_entity.id
_entity.type
_entity.pdbx_description
1 polymer ?
#
loop_
_entity_poly.entity_id
_entity_poly.type
_entity_poly.pdbx_seq_one_letter_code
_entity_poly.pdbx_strand_id
1 'polypeptide(L)'
;MKIDIFKKSLELHTRKNNIELTQETNISICKYLFLLNKWNKIHNLTAHSNEDLLVRHHVIDSFKSLIPLKKKLKSTSQKKLS
;
A
#
# COMPACT_ATOMS: atom_id res chain seq x y z
N MET A 1 -2.28 11.64 -16.17
CA MET A 1 -1.42 10.65 -15.48
C MET A 1 -2.24 9.38 -15.29
N LYS A 2 -1.78 8.25 -15.83
CA LYS A 2 -2.62 7.06 -16.00
C LYS A 2 -2.59 6.18 -14.75
N ILE A 3 -3.76 5.88 -14.18
CA ILE A 3 -3.98 4.94 -13.05
C ILE A 3 -3.30 3.57 -13.32
N ASP A 4 -3.16 3.21 -14.60
CA ASP A 4 -2.52 1.97 -15.06
C ASP A 4 -1.06 1.82 -14.60
N ILE A 5 -0.32 2.94 -14.46
CA ILE A 5 1.08 2.92 -14.00
C ILE A 5 1.14 2.49 -12.53
N PHE A 6 0.27 3.04 -11.69
CA PHE A 6 0.18 2.67 -10.27
C PHE A 6 -0.29 1.24 -10.09
N LYS A 7 -1.25 0.79 -10.92
CA LYS A 7 -1.72 -0.60 -10.89
C LYS A 7 -0.58 -1.58 -11.18
N LYS A 8 0.22 -1.30 -12.22
CA LYS A 8 1.35 -2.17 -12.60
C LYS A 8 2.45 -2.21 -11.53
N SER A 9 2.78 -1.06 -10.92
CA SER A 9 3.75 -1.01 -9.82
C SER A 9 3.23 -1.73 -8.58
N LEU A 10 1.94 -1.56 -8.24
CA LEU A 10 1.31 -2.26 -7.11
C LEU A 10 1.34 -3.78 -7.30
N GLU A 11 0.96 -4.29 -8.47
CA GLU A 11 1.02 -5.72 -8.81
C GLU A 11 2.44 -6.30 -8.74
N LEU A 12 3.44 -5.53 -9.18
CA LEU A 12 4.85 -5.95 -9.09
C LEU A 12 5.29 -6.09 -7.62
N HIS A 13 4.95 -5.10 -6.79
CA HIS A 13 5.36 -5.10 -5.39
C HIS A 13 4.57 -6.09 -4.53
N THR A 14 3.27 -6.29 -4.77
CA THR A 14 2.48 -7.30 -4.06
C THR A 14 3.01 -8.70 -4.35
N ARG A 15 3.31 -9.00 -5.63
CA ARG A 15 3.94 -10.26 -6.03
C ARG A 15 5.31 -10.45 -5.39
N LYS A 16 6.15 -9.41 -5.35
CA LYS A 16 7.48 -9.48 -4.73
C LYS A 16 7.44 -9.72 -3.22
N ASN A 17 6.38 -9.28 -2.53
CA ASN A 17 6.24 -9.41 -1.08
C ASN A 17 5.25 -10.50 -0.64
N ASN A 18 4.75 -11.34 -1.58
CA ASN A 18 3.70 -12.35 -1.32
C ASN A 18 2.48 -11.77 -0.58
N ILE A 19 2.03 -10.58 -0.98
CA ILE A 19 0.86 -9.93 -0.40
C ILE A 19 -0.33 -10.16 -1.33
N GLU A 20 -1.34 -10.88 -0.85
CA GLU A 20 -2.62 -11.02 -1.56
C GLU A 20 -3.53 -9.85 -1.21
N LEU A 21 -3.98 -9.11 -2.24
CA LEU A 21 -4.92 -8.02 -2.10
C LEU A 21 -6.19 -8.35 -2.88
N THR A 22 -7.36 -8.06 -2.29
CA THR A 22 -8.63 -8.17 -3.02
C THR A 22 -8.69 -7.11 -4.13
N GLN A 23 -9.49 -7.39 -5.17
CA GLN A 23 -9.64 -6.48 -6.30
C GLN A 23 -10.16 -5.09 -5.87
N GLU A 24 -11.09 -5.05 -4.92
CA GLU A 24 -11.60 -3.80 -4.34
C GLU A 24 -10.52 -2.99 -3.61
N THR A 25 -9.66 -3.69 -2.85
CA THR A 25 -8.52 -3.07 -2.14
C THR A 25 -7.52 -2.48 -3.14
N ASN A 26 -7.20 -3.23 -4.21
CA ASN A 26 -6.33 -2.74 -5.27
C ASN A 26 -6.85 -1.46 -5.94
N ILE A 27 -8.14 -1.43 -6.27
CA ILE A 27 -8.78 -0.26 -6.88
C ILE A 27 -8.74 0.94 -5.91
N SER A 28 -9.03 0.70 -4.62
CA SER A 28 -9.03 1.76 -3.60
C SER A 28 -7.65 2.35 -3.37
N ILE A 29 -6.61 1.50 -3.32
CA ILE A 29 -5.21 1.92 -3.22
C ILE A 29 -4.79 2.73 -4.46
N CYS A 30 -5.16 2.29 -5.66
CA CYS A 30 -4.86 3.03 -6.89
C CYS A 30 -5.51 4.41 -6.91
N LYS A 31 -6.77 4.53 -6.45
CA LYS A 31 -7.46 5.81 -6.30
C LYS A 31 -6.77 6.72 -5.28
N TYR A 32 -6.38 6.15 -4.14
CA TYR A 32 -5.64 6.88 -3.10
C TYR A 32 -4.30 7.42 -3.62
N LEU A 33 -3.50 6.57 -4.27
CA LEU A 33 -2.21 6.95 -4.87
C LEU A 33 -2.37 8.05 -5.93
N PHE A 34 -3.42 7.95 -6.77
CA PHE A 34 -3.72 8.96 -7.75
C PHE A 34 -4.02 10.33 -7.11
N LEU A 35 -4.84 10.34 -6.05
CA LEU A 35 -5.15 11.56 -5.30
C LEU A 35 -3.90 12.11 -4.61
N LEU A 36 -3.13 11.25 -3.92
CA LEU A 36 -1.90 11.63 -3.24
C LEU A 36 -0.92 12.29 -4.22
N ASN A 37 -0.72 11.68 -5.38
CA ASN A 37 0.12 12.24 -6.42
C ASN A 37 -0.41 13.58 -6.98
N LYS A 38 -1.73 13.68 -7.19
CA LYS A 38 -2.36 14.94 -7.66
C LYS A 38 -2.10 16.08 -6.67
N TRP A 39 -2.24 15.83 -5.38
CA TRP A 39 -2.02 16.83 -4.34
C TRP A 39 -0.54 17.10 -4.06
N ASN A 40 0.33 16.10 -4.23
CA ASN A 40 1.79 16.27 -4.20
C ASN A 40 2.30 17.25 -5.24
N LYS A 41 1.71 17.25 -6.43
CA LYS A 41 2.10 18.20 -7.49
C LYS A 41 1.80 19.66 -7.13
N ILE A 42 0.82 19.89 -6.24
CA ILE A 42 0.36 21.23 -5.85
C ILE A 42 1.09 21.70 -4.57
N HIS A 43 1.29 20.80 -3.59
CA HIS A 43 1.77 21.17 -2.25
C HIS A 43 3.03 20.44 -1.79
N ASN A 44 3.64 19.59 -2.62
CA ASN A 44 4.83 18.78 -2.29
C ASN A 44 4.70 18.01 -0.95
N LEU A 45 3.52 17.39 -0.73
CA LEU A 45 3.14 16.77 0.57
C LEU A 45 3.99 15.55 0.94
N THR A 46 4.56 14.88 -0.05
CA THR A 46 5.56 13.82 0.13
C THR A 46 6.78 14.28 -0.61
N ALA A 47 7.95 14.35 0.05
CA ALA A 47 9.20 14.87 -0.50
C ALA A 47 9.68 14.22 -1.83
N HIS A 48 8.96 13.21 -2.33
CA HIS A 48 9.19 12.49 -3.56
C HIS A 48 7.97 12.58 -4.49
N SER A 49 8.18 12.99 -5.74
CA SER A 49 7.15 13.01 -6.80
C SER A 49 7.19 11.77 -7.70
N ASN A 50 8.17 10.89 -7.50
CA ASN A 50 8.37 9.68 -8.30
C ASN A 50 7.32 8.63 -7.92
N GLU A 51 6.58 8.15 -8.91
CA GLU A 51 5.46 7.22 -8.74
C GLU A 51 5.87 5.89 -8.10
N ASP A 52 7.06 5.37 -8.42
CA ASP A 52 7.56 4.11 -7.86
C ASP A 52 7.94 4.27 -6.38
N LEU A 53 8.57 5.39 -6.04
CA LEU A 53 8.89 5.75 -4.66
C LEU A 53 7.63 5.99 -3.83
N LEU A 54 6.59 6.58 -4.43
CA LEU A 54 5.29 6.77 -3.79
C LEU A 54 4.61 5.43 -3.42
N VAL A 55 4.54 4.50 -4.37
CA VAL A 55 3.96 3.16 -4.14
C VAL A 55 4.75 2.42 -3.08
N ARG A 56 6.08 2.40 -3.20
CA ARG A 56 6.95 1.67 -2.28
C ARG A 56 6.92 2.23 -0.86
N HIS A 57 7.05 3.55 -0.70
CA HIS A 57 7.13 4.17 0.61
C HIS A 57 5.77 4.36 1.29
N HIS A 58 4.68 4.61 0.55
CA HIS A 58 3.39 4.88 1.20
C HIS A 58 2.46 3.67 1.27
N VAL A 59 2.53 2.76 0.30
CA VAL A 59 1.67 1.58 0.30
C VAL A 59 2.42 0.40 0.87
N ILE A 60 3.54 0.01 0.28
CA ILE A 60 4.23 -1.23 0.68
C ILE A 60 4.78 -1.14 2.10
N ASP A 61 5.34 -0.01 2.50
CA ASP A 61 5.82 0.18 3.88
C ASP A 61 4.69 0.10 4.91
N SER A 62 3.57 0.77 4.64
CA SER A 62 2.35 0.69 5.46
C SER A 62 1.79 -0.74 5.55
N PHE A 63 1.78 -1.48 4.44
CA PHE A 63 1.37 -2.89 4.46
C PHE A 63 2.36 -3.78 5.22
N LYS A 64 3.66 -3.53 5.10
CA LYS A 64 4.71 -4.28 5.83
C LYS A 64 4.61 -4.10 7.34
N SER A 65 4.18 -2.95 7.85
CA SER A 65 3.95 -2.75 9.29
C SER A 65 2.65 -3.43 9.77
N LEU A 66 1.62 -3.50 8.93
CA LEU A 66 0.34 -4.13 9.25
C LEU A 66 0.40 -5.66 9.30
N ILE A 67 1.19 -6.31 8.45
CA ILE A 67 1.34 -7.78 8.42
C ILE A 67 1.80 -8.38 9.77
N PRO A 68 2.91 -7.93 10.38
CA PRO A 68 3.36 -8.45 11.67
C PRO A 68 2.40 -8.09 12.80
N LEU A 69 1.75 -6.92 12.74
CA LEU A 69 0.74 -6.54 13.73
C LEU A 69 -0.48 -7.47 13.67
N LYS A 70 -0.99 -7.76 12.47
CA LYS A 70 -2.10 -8.71 12.26
C LYS A 70 -1.73 -10.12 12.73
N LYS A 71 -0.49 -10.56 12.48
CA LYS A 71 0.03 -11.85 12.99
C LYS A 71 0.06 -11.87 14.52
N LYS A 72 0.55 -10.81 15.16
CA LYS A 72 0.58 -10.67 16.62
C LYS A 72 -0.83 -10.67 17.20
N LEU A 73 -1.75 -9.87 16.65
CA LEU A 73 -3.15 -9.81 17.08
C LEU A 73 -3.86 -11.17 16.97
N LYS A 74 -3.65 -11.93 15.88
CA LYS A 74 -4.16 -13.30 15.74
C LYS A 74 -3.60 -14.23 16.83
N SER A 75 -2.30 -14.15 17.12
CA SER A 75 -1.67 -14.96 18.17
C SER A 75 -2.14 -14.60 19.59
N THR A 76 -2.41 -13.32 19.85
CA THR A 76 -2.89 -12.85 21.14
C THR A 76 -4.37 -13.21 21.36
N SER A 77 -5.19 -13.19 20.30
CA SER A 77 -6.59 -13.59 20.37
C SER A 77 -6.75 -15.09 20.66
N GLN A 78 -5.81 -15.94 20.18
CA GLN A 78 -5.81 -17.38 20.49
C GLN A 78 -5.38 -17.69 21.93
N LYS A 79 -4.50 -16.88 22.53
CA LYS A 79 -4.03 -17.09 23.92
C LYS A 79 -5.04 -16.73 25.00
N LYS A 80 -6.16 -16.08 24.67
CA LYS A 80 -7.15 -15.63 25.66
C LYS A 80 -8.28 -16.65 25.89
N LEU A 81 -8.26 -17.80 25.21
CA LEU A 81 -9.22 -18.91 25.36
C LEU A 81 -8.57 -20.23 25.84
N SER A 82 -7.31 -20.21 26.28
CA SER A 82 -6.61 -21.33 26.93
C SER A 82 -6.19 -20.92 28.32
#